data_AF-A0A136A763-F1
#
_entry.id   AF-A0A136A763-F1
#
_cell.length_a   1.000
_cell.length_b   1.000
_cell.length_c   1.000
_cell.angle_alpha   90.00
_cell.angle_beta   90.00
_cell.angle_gamma   90.00
#
_symmetry.space_group_name_H-M   'P 1'
#
loop_
_entity.id
_entity.type
_entity.pdbx_description
1 polymer ?
#
loop_
_entity_poly.entity_id
_entity_poly.type
_entity_poly.pdbx_seq_one_letter_code
_entity_poly.pdbx_strand_id
1 'polypeptide(L)'
;MSFIDTVKASDAKEDVLAMYQREENHWGYVPNYAKLFCYRPALMERWGRLVAELKRPVDGRRYELVTFAAAYALKHSSCSMAHGNLLAKIIGKQALLALTRGEISGDLTAAEMAIFKFSAAVAKDASAITQADVTLLKNEYQLCDEDIFDIVSIAAGRSFFTKILDGLGSLPDSSFNQLDSELISALTIGRPISQLSVEHTKSERAS
;
A
#
# COMPACT_ATOMS: atom_id res chain seq x y z
N MET A 1 -7.18 -16.80 -0.85
CA MET A 1 -6.69 -17.72 -1.90
C MET A 1 -6.18 -16.89 -3.05
N SER A 2 -4.96 -17.15 -3.49
CA SER A 2 -4.40 -16.67 -4.76
C SER A 2 -4.91 -17.49 -5.94
N PHE A 3 -4.66 -17.02 -7.16
CA PHE A 3 -4.97 -17.74 -8.41
C PHE A 3 -3.88 -18.71 -8.84
N ILE A 4 -2.73 -18.67 -8.15
CA ILE A 4 -1.60 -19.57 -8.35
C ILE A 4 -1.33 -20.34 -7.06
N ASP A 5 -0.74 -21.52 -7.18
CA ASP A 5 -0.19 -22.25 -6.04
C ASP A 5 0.95 -21.45 -5.41
N THR A 6 1.07 -21.54 -4.08
CA THR A 6 2.13 -20.87 -3.32
C THR A 6 2.73 -21.83 -2.32
N VAL A 7 4.00 -21.63 -1.97
CA VAL A 7 4.67 -22.39 -0.91
C VAL A 7 4.11 -21.95 0.45
N LYS A 8 3.54 -22.89 1.21
CA LYS A 8 3.12 -22.65 2.61
C LYS A 8 4.30 -22.21 3.45
N ALA A 9 4.07 -21.36 4.44
CA ALA A 9 5.15 -20.84 5.28
C ALA A 9 5.94 -21.94 6.00
N SER A 10 5.26 -23.00 6.45
CA SER A 10 5.87 -24.16 7.11
C SER A 10 6.77 -25.01 6.19
N ASP A 11 6.54 -24.93 4.88
CA ASP A 11 7.20 -25.76 3.88
C ASP A 11 8.30 -24.98 3.13
N ALA A 12 8.46 -23.70 3.45
CA ALA A 12 9.42 -22.81 2.83
C ALA A 12 10.86 -23.23 3.12
N LYS A 13 11.71 -23.16 2.10
CA LYS A 13 13.14 -23.48 2.17
C LYS A 13 13.96 -22.40 1.48
N GLU A 14 15.26 -22.38 1.79
CA GLU A 14 16.26 -21.54 1.09
C GLU A 14 15.80 -20.07 0.96
N ASP A 15 15.86 -19.50 -0.24
CA ASP A 15 15.53 -18.09 -0.50
C ASP A 15 14.07 -17.74 -0.18
N VAL A 16 13.15 -18.69 -0.33
CA VAL A 16 11.73 -18.49 0.03
C VAL A 16 11.59 -18.35 1.53
N LEU A 17 12.24 -19.23 2.30
CA LEU A 17 12.24 -19.16 3.75
C LEU A 17 12.88 -17.86 4.23
N ALA A 18 14.02 -17.47 3.66
CA ALA A 18 14.69 -16.23 4.01
C ALA A 18 13.82 -14.99 3.73
N MET A 19 13.06 -14.99 2.62
CA MET A 19 12.10 -13.93 2.32
C MET A 19 10.95 -13.93 3.33
N TYR A 20 10.30 -15.06 3.57
CA TYR A 20 9.19 -15.14 4.52
C TYR A 20 9.60 -14.74 5.94
N GLN A 21 10.79 -15.12 6.40
CA GLN A 21 11.30 -14.72 7.71
C GLN A 21 11.49 -13.20 7.83
N ARG A 22 11.92 -12.52 6.75
CA ARG A 22 12.01 -11.04 6.75
C ARG A 22 10.64 -10.39 6.87
N GLU A 23 9.66 -10.89 6.13
CA GLU A 23 8.29 -10.40 6.18
C GLU A 23 7.65 -10.68 7.56
N GLU A 24 7.87 -11.88 8.11
CA GLU A 24 7.41 -12.26 9.45
C GLU A 24 8.05 -11.42 10.55
N ASN A 25 9.34 -11.09 10.46
CA ASN A 25 9.98 -10.18 11.41
C ASN A 25 9.37 -8.77 11.38
N HIS A 26 8.82 -8.34 10.24
CA HIS A 26 8.19 -7.02 10.10
C HIS A 26 6.73 -7.03 10.56
N TRP A 27 5.96 -8.04 10.14
CA TRP A 27 4.51 -8.10 10.35
C TRP A 27 4.08 -8.94 11.56
N GLY A 28 4.99 -9.75 12.10
CA GLY A 28 4.69 -10.79 13.09
C GLY A 28 4.15 -12.09 12.50
N TYR A 29 3.88 -12.14 11.19
CA TYR A 29 3.38 -13.29 10.43
C TYR A 29 3.79 -13.17 8.96
N VAL A 30 3.66 -14.23 8.17
CA VAL A 30 3.93 -14.19 6.72
C VAL A 30 2.70 -13.63 5.98
N PRO A 31 2.77 -12.44 5.37
CA PRO A 31 1.64 -11.84 4.67
C PRO A 31 1.24 -12.65 3.44
N ASN A 32 -0.04 -12.61 3.09
CA ASN A 32 -0.60 -13.27 1.92
C ASN A 32 0.08 -12.81 0.62
N TYR A 33 0.43 -11.53 0.52
CA TYR A 33 1.14 -11.02 -0.65
C TYR A 33 2.54 -11.63 -0.78
N ALA A 34 3.24 -11.88 0.33
CA ALA A 34 4.61 -12.38 0.31
C ALA A 34 4.66 -13.77 -0.32
N LYS A 35 3.63 -14.59 -0.05
CA LYS A 35 3.51 -15.94 -0.61
C LYS A 35 3.47 -15.98 -2.14
N LEU A 36 2.97 -14.92 -2.78
CA LEU A 36 2.94 -14.82 -4.24
C LEU A 36 4.33 -14.70 -4.87
N PHE A 37 5.33 -14.27 -4.10
CA PHE A 37 6.70 -14.12 -4.57
C PHE A 37 7.56 -15.38 -4.36
N CYS A 38 6.98 -16.51 -3.92
CA CYS A 38 7.74 -17.74 -3.66
C CYS A 38 8.50 -18.27 -4.89
N TYR A 39 8.03 -18.01 -6.11
CA TYR A 39 8.73 -18.39 -7.33
C TYR A 39 9.86 -17.42 -7.72
N ARG A 40 9.85 -16.18 -7.22
CA ARG A 40 10.84 -15.14 -7.51
C ARG A 40 11.16 -14.31 -6.25
N PRO A 41 11.76 -14.88 -5.18
CA PRO A 41 12.03 -14.15 -3.94
C PRO A 41 12.91 -12.91 -4.14
N ALA A 42 13.87 -12.99 -5.07
CA ALA A 42 14.72 -11.85 -5.44
C ALA A 42 13.94 -10.66 -6.03
N LEU A 43 12.74 -10.88 -6.61
CA LEU A 43 11.89 -9.78 -7.08
C LEU A 43 11.32 -9.00 -5.90
N MET A 44 10.85 -9.69 -4.85
CA MET A 44 10.35 -9.04 -3.63
C MET A 44 11.46 -8.25 -2.94
N GLU A 45 12.67 -8.81 -2.87
CA GLU A 45 13.83 -8.11 -2.31
C GLU A 45 14.16 -6.82 -3.08
N ARG A 46 14.22 -6.88 -4.41
CA ARG A 46 14.49 -5.70 -5.25
C ARG A 46 13.37 -4.67 -5.16
N TRP A 47 12.13 -5.12 -5.07
CA TRP A 47 10.99 -4.26 -4.80
C TRP A 47 11.15 -3.52 -3.46
N GLY A 48 11.53 -4.22 -2.39
CA GLY A 48 11.80 -3.61 -1.09
C GLY A 48 12.89 -2.53 -1.15
N ARG A 49 13.97 -2.77 -1.91
CA ARG A 49 15.03 -1.77 -2.14
C ARG A 49 14.52 -0.54 -2.91
N LEU A 50 13.73 -0.75 -3.95
CA LEU A 50 13.10 0.36 -4.70
C LEU A 50 12.19 1.18 -3.79
N VAL A 51 11.33 0.54 -2.99
CA VAL A 51 10.45 1.22 -2.04
C VAL A 51 11.25 2.03 -1.03
N ALA A 52 12.37 1.50 -0.53
CA ALA A 52 13.25 2.25 0.37
C ALA A 52 13.81 3.52 -0.27
N GLU A 53 14.24 3.46 -1.54
CA GLU A 53 14.71 4.65 -2.26
C GLU A 53 13.60 5.66 -2.53
N LEU A 54 12.40 5.21 -2.92
CA LEU A 54 11.25 6.09 -3.13
C LEU A 54 10.80 6.80 -1.85
N LYS A 55 10.95 6.15 -0.69
CA LYS A 55 10.58 6.71 0.61
C LYS A 55 11.63 7.66 1.17
N ARG A 56 12.92 7.44 0.88
CA ARG A 56 14.05 8.16 1.51
C ARG A 56 13.99 9.70 1.39
N PRO A 57 13.64 10.31 0.24
CA PRO A 57 13.61 11.77 0.12
C PRO A 57 12.32 12.41 0.66
N VAL A 58 11.29 11.62 0.97
CA VAL A 58 9.95 12.10 1.29
C VAL A 58 9.64 11.93 2.78
N ASP A 59 8.99 12.93 3.39
CA ASP A 59 8.51 12.79 4.77
C ASP A 59 7.46 11.66 4.89
N GLY A 60 7.36 11.07 6.08
CA GLY A 60 6.47 9.94 6.30
C GLY A 60 5.00 10.25 6.01
N ARG A 61 4.53 11.48 6.29
CA ARG A 61 3.14 11.87 6.09
C ARG A 61 2.81 11.94 4.60
N ARG A 62 3.67 12.57 3.78
CA ARG A 62 3.51 12.62 2.33
C ARG A 62 3.64 11.25 1.68
N TYR A 63 4.59 10.42 2.10
CA TYR A 63 4.73 9.06 1.57
C TYR A 63 3.47 8.21 1.82
N GLU A 64 2.93 8.23 3.04
CA GLU A 64 1.70 7.48 3.36
C GLU A 64 0.48 8.06 2.63
N LEU A 65 0.38 9.39 2.48
CA LEU A 65 -0.70 10.04 1.72
C LEU A 65 -0.73 9.62 0.25
N VAL A 66 0.40 9.72 -0.45
CA VAL A 66 0.52 9.36 -1.87
C VAL A 66 0.27 7.86 -2.07
N THR A 67 0.87 7.03 -1.21
CA THR A 67 0.71 5.57 -1.29
C THR A 67 -0.73 5.14 -1.03
N PHE A 68 -1.38 5.73 -0.01
CA PHE A 68 -2.78 5.50 0.28
C PHE A 68 -3.68 5.94 -0.89
N ALA A 69 -3.46 7.15 -1.43
CA ALA A 69 -4.22 7.67 -2.57
C ALA A 69 -4.19 6.72 -3.77
N ALA A 70 -3.00 6.25 -4.14
CA ALA A 70 -2.83 5.32 -5.24
C ALA A 70 -3.51 3.97 -4.97
N ALA A 71 -3.30 3.38 -3.79
CA ALA A 71 -3.93 2.12 -3.41
C ALA A 71 -5.46 2.21 -3.38
N TYR A 72 -5.99 3.32 -2.84
CA TYR A 72 -7.42 3.59 -2.76
C TYR A 72 -8.03 3.74 -4.16
N ALA A 73 -7.38 4.53 -5.03
CA ALA A 73 -7.79 4.75 -6.40
C ALA A 73 -7.83 3.46 -7.24
N LEU A 74 -6.90 2.54 -6.98
CA LEU A 74 -6.79 1.23 -7.63
C LEU A 74 -7.69 0.15 -7.02
N LYS A 75 -8.47 0.49 -5.99
CA LYS A 75 -9.33 -0.44 -5.26
C LYS A 75 -8.59 -1.63 -4.65
N HIS A 76 -7.34 -1.44 -4.22
CA HIS A 76 -6.55 -2.53 -3.65
C HIS A 76 -6.65 -2.54 -2.11
N SER A 77 -7.56 -3.37 -1.58
CA SER A 77 -7.92 -3.42 -0.15
C SER A 77 -6.71 -3.55 0.80
N SER A 78 -5.75 -4.43 0.53
CA SER A 78 -4.63 -4.68 1.45
C SER A 78 -3.75 -3.44 1.64
N CYS A 79 -3.36 -2.77 0.54
CA CYS A 79 -2.56 -1.55 0.62
C CYS A 79 -3.40 -0.38 1.15
N SER A 80 -4.69 -0.32 0.81
CA SER A 80 -5.63 0.68 1.36
C SER A 80 -5.71 0.59 2.88
N MET A 81 -5.85 -0.63 3.43
CA MET A 81 -5.87 -0.86 4.89
C MET A 81 -4.52 -0.60 5.55
N ALA A 82 -3.43 -1.13 4.99
CA ALA A 82 -2.10 -0.98 5.58
C ALA A 82 -1.68 0.49 5.67
N HIS A 83 -1.70 1.20 4.53
CA HIS A 83 -1.29 2.59 4.45
C HIS A 83 -2.36 3.54 5.03
N GLY A 84 -3.64 3.21 4.88
CA GLY A 84 -4.73 3.97 5.49
C GLY A 84 -4.66 3.93 7.02
N ASN A 85 -4.41 2.77 7.63
CA ASN A 85 -4.25 2.67 9.09
C ASN A 85 -3.03 3.46 9.60
N LEU A 86 -1.90 3.43 8.88
CA LEU A 86 -0.73 4.25 9.21
C LEU A 86 -1.04 5.74 9.06
N LEU A 87 -1.68 6.14 7.96
CA LEU A 87 -2.05 7.52 7.71
C LEU A 87 -3.05 8.04 8.75
N ALA A 88 -4.05 7.23 9.16
CA ALA A 88 -4.99 7.58 10.23
C ALA A 88 -4.29 7.84 11.58
N LYS A 89 -3.17 7.18 11.86
CA LYS A 89 -2.37 7.47 13.07
C LYS A 89 -1.64 8.82 12.98
N ILE A 90 -1.38 9.31 11.77
CA ILE A 90 -0.68 10.58 11.51
C ILE A 90 -1.66 11.75 11.45
N ILE A 91 -2.78 11.59 10.73
CA ILE A 91 -3.73 12.68 10.44
C ILE A 91 -5.03 12.59 11.26
N GLY A 92 -5.23 11.49 11.97
CA GLY A 92 -6.47 11.18 12.67
C GLY A 92 -7.47 10.41 11.82
N LYS A 93 -8.24 9.52 12.45
CA LYS A 93 -9.26 8.68 11.79
C LYS A 93 -10.27 9.50 10.99
N GLN A 94 -10.80 10.58 11.57
CA GLN A 94 -11.83 11.40 10.92
C GLN A 94 -11.31 12.12 9.67
N ALA A 95 -10.06 12.58 9.68
CA ALA A 95 -9.44 13.18 8.51
C ALA A 95 -9.22 12.14 7.39
N LEU A 96 -8.80 10.91 7.72
CA LEU A 96 -8.71 9.83 6.72
C LEU A 96 -10.08 9.53 6.10
N LEU A 97 -11.14 9.43 6.90
CA LEU A 97 -12.49 9.17 6.39
C LEU A 97 -13.03 10.33 5.55
N ALA A 98 -12.69 11.58 5.88
CA ALA A 98 -12.99 12.72 5.02
C ALA A 98 -12.24 12.63 3.69
N LEU A 99 -10.96 12.26 3.72
CA LEU A 99 -10.13 12.06 2.53
C LEU A 99 -10.76 11.06 1.55
N THR A 100 -11.32 9.95 2.03
CA THR A 100 -11.99 8.95 1.17
C THR A 100 -13.28 9.45 0.52
N ARG A 101 -13.91 10.49 1.10
CA ARG A 101 -15.06 11.20 0.51
C ARG A 101 -14.66 12.39 -0.35
N GLY A 102 -13.37 12.71 -0.45
CA GLY A 102 -12.87 13.89 -1.15
C GLY A 102 -13.06 15.20 -0.37
N GLU A 103 -13.25 15.11 0.94
CA GLU A 103 -13.50 16.22 1.86
C GLU A 103 -12.24 16.54 2.67
N ILE A 104 -12.13 17.80 3.11
CA ILE A 104 -11.08 18.24 4.04
C ILE A 104 -11.65 18.25 5.45
N SER A 105 -10.91 17.68 6.41
CA SER A 105 -11.26 17.67 7.83
C SER A 105 -10.01 17.63 8.70
N GLY A 106 -10.09 18.19 9.90
CA GLY A 106 -8.97 18.29 10.83
C GLY A 106 -7.77 19.03 10.23
N ASP A 107 -6.58 18.48 10.45
CA ASP A 107 -5.31 19.08 9.99
C ASP A 107 -4.94 18.71 8.55
N LEU A 108 -5.91 18.27 7.74
CA LEU A 108 -5.69 18.02 6.32
C LEU A 108 -5.70 19.36 5.56
N THR A 109 -4.68 19.62 4.76
CA THR A 109 -4.56 20.87 4.00
C THR A 109 -5.12 20.75 2.58
N ALA A 110 -5.38 21.89 1.93
CA ALA A 110 -5.75 21.93 0.53
C ALA A 110 -4.65 21.34 -0.39
N ALA A 111 -3.38 21.56 -0.04
CA ALA A 111 -2.23 20.99 -0.76
C ALA A 111 -2.24 19.45 -0.68
N GLU A 112 -2.51 18.88 0.49
CA GLU A 112 -2.58 17.43 0.66
C GLU A 112 -3.77 16.82 -0.08
N MET A 113 -4.92 17.49 -0.09
CA MET A 113 -6.06 17.05 -0.91
C MET A 113 -5.73 17.09 -2.41
N ALA A 114 -4.97 18.09 -2.86
CA ALA A 114 -4.52 18.15 -4.25
C ALA A 114 -3.52 17.04 -4.58
N ILE A 115 -2.54 16.79 -3.71
CA ILE A 115 -1.59 15.67 -3.82
C ILE A 115 -2.35 14.33 -3.86
N PHE A 116 -3.34 14.13 -2.98
CA PHE A 116 -4.17 12.94 -2.95
C PHE A 116 -4.89 12.72 -4.29
N LYS A 117 -5.56 13.76 -4.82
CA LYS A 117 -6.27 13.69 -6.10
C LYS A 117 -5.32 13.42 -7.28
N PHE A 118 -4.18 14.12 -7.32
CA PHE A 118 -3.18 13.94 -8.37
C PHE A 118 -2.57 12.54 -8.33
N SER A 119 -2.21 12.04 -7.15
CA SER A 119 -1.68 10.68 -6.96
C SER A 119 -2.67 9.61 -7.40
N ALA A 120 -3.96 9.80 -7.07
CA ALA A 120 -5.04 8.93 -7.52
C ALA A 120 -5.21 8.94 -9.06
N ALA A 121 -5.05 10.10 -9.70
CA ALA A 121 -5.12 10.23 -11.16
C ALA A 121 -3.93 9.53 -11.84
N VAL A 122 -2.69 9.78 -11.37
CA VAL A 122 -1.47 9.12 -11.86
C VAL A 122 -1.60 7.60 -11.75
N ALA A 123 -2.10 7.11 -10.60
CA ALA A 123 -2.23 5.67 -10.38
C ALA A 123 -3.21 5.01 -11.36
N LYS A 124 -4.34 5.67 -11.66
CA LYS A 124 -5.40 5.18 -12.55
C LYS A 124 -5.00 5.24 -14.01
N ASP A 125 -4.59 6.42 -14.47
CA ASP A 125 -4.24 6.68 -15.87
C ASP A 125 -3.24 7.84 -15.97
N ALA A 126 -1.96 7.51 -15.90
CA ALA A 126 -0.90 8.49 -16.06
C ALA A 126 -0.87 9.13 -17.47
N SER A 127 -1.48 8.51 -18.49
CA SER A 127 -1.54 9.07 -19.85
C SER A 127 -2.49 10.26 -19.96
N ALA A 128 -3.42 10.39 -19.01
CA ALA A 128 -4.35 11.52 -18.91
C ALA A 128 -3.77 12.72 -18.16
N ILE A 129 -2.59 12.60 -17.53
CA ILE A 129 -1.94 13.69 -16.80
C ILE A 129 -1.40 14.73 -17.78
N THR A 130 -1.70 15.98 -17.54
CA THR A 130 -1.32 17.11 -18.41
C THR A 130 -0.33 18.05 -17.75
N GLN A 131 0.28 18.93 -18.56
CA GLN A 131 1.11 20.02 -18.04
C GLN A 131 0.33 20.96 -17.11
N ALA A 132 -0.97 21.14 -17.34
CA ALA A 132 -1.81 22.01 -16.52
C ALA A 132 -1.96 21.46 -15.09
N ASP A 133 -2.09 20.14 -14.93
CA ASP A 133 -2.17 19.49 -13.61
C ASP A 133 -0.89 19.75 -12.80
N VAL A 134 0.27 19.61 -13.46
CA VAL A 134 1.59 19.88 -12.85
C VAL A 134 1.76 21.36 -12.52
N THR A 135 1.43 22.26 -13.45
CA THR A 135 1.54 23.70 -13.24
C THR A 135 0.64 24.19 -12.11
N LEU A 136 -0.57 23.64 -11.96
CA LEU A 136 -1.45 23.93 -10.84
C LEU A 136 -0.78 23.57 -9.52
N LEU A 137 -0.19 22.38 -9.40
CA LEU A 137 0.50 21.95 -8.19
C LEU A 137 1.67 22.86 -7.82
N LYS A 138 2.46 23.28 -8.82
CA LYS A 138 3.60 24.20 -8.63
C LYS A 138 3.14 25.58 -8.19
N ASN A 139 2.13 26.13 -8.84
CA ASN A 139 1.73 27.52 -8.62
C ASN A 139 0.90 27.68 -7.34
N GLU A 140 -0.09 26.81 -7.13
CA GLU A 140 -1.04 26.94 -6.02
C GLU A 140 -0.50 26.39 -4.71
N TYR A 141 0.34 25.35 -4.76
CA TYR A 141 0.85 24.66 -3.56
C TYR A 141 2.38 24.67 -3.43
N GLN A 142 3.06 25.43 -4.31
CA GLN A 142 4.51 25.66 -4.25
C GLN A 142 5.35 24.37 -4.25
N LEU A 143 4.84 23.30 -4.88
CA LEU A 143 5.61 22.08 -5.07
C LEU A 143 6.74 22.31 -6.09
N CYS A 144 7.94 21.81 -5.80
CA CYS A 144 9.04 21.82 -6.76
C CYS A 144 8.96 20.61 -7.71
N ASP A 145 9.82 20.59 -8.73
CA ASP A 145 9.86 19.46 -9.69
C ASP A 145 10.27 18.14 -9.03
N GLU A 146 11.10 18.20 -7.98
CA GLU A 146 11.51 17.04 -7.18
C GLU A 146 10.31 16.46 -6.41
N ASP A 147 9.51 17.30 -5.76
CA ASP A 147 8.27 16.88 -5.08
C ASP A 147 7.32 16.15 -6.04
N ILE A 148 7.14 16.70 -7.25
CA ILE A 148 6.25 16.13 -8.27
C ILE A 148 6.80 14.78 -8.75
N PHE A 149 8.10 14.68 -9.00
CA PHE A 149 8.75 13.42 -9.38
C PHE A 149 8.54 12.35 -8.30
N ASP A 150 8.73 12.69 -7.03
CA ASP A 150 8.56 11.78 -5.90
C ASP A 150 7.10 11.31 -5.79
N ILE A 151 6.13 12.23 -5.91
CA ILE A 151 4.70 11.88 -5.90
C ILE A 151 4.35 10.92 -7.04
N VAL A 152 4.78 11.22 -8.27
CA VAL A 152 4.51 10.38 -9.45
C VAL A 152 5.15 9.00 -9.30
N SER A 153 6.40 8.94 -8.86
CA SER A 153 7.14 7.68 -8.74
C SER A 153 6.60 6.78 -7.62
N ILE A 154 6.20 7.34 -6.47
CA ILE A 154 5.53 6.60 -5.40
C ILE A 154 4.17 6.05 -5.89
N ALA A 155 3.36 6.89 -6.55
CA ALA A 155 2.06 6.47 -7.08
C ALA A 155 2.20 5.37 -8.14
N ALA A 156 3.13 5.53 -9.09
CA ALA A 156 3.40 4.54 -10.14
C ALA A 156 3.98 3.24 -9.58
N GLY A 157 4.90 3.33 -8.61
CA GLY A 157 5.42 2.17 -7.88
C GLY A 157 4.29 1.41 -7.19
N ARG A 158 3.33 2.12 -6.57
CA ARG A 158 2.15 1.49 -5.99
C ARG A 158 1.30 0.78 -7.04
N SER A 159 1.08 1.38 -8.21
CA SER A 159 0.39 0.75 -9.33
C SER A 159 1.07 -0.53 -9.81
N PHE A 160 2.40 -0.57 -9.88
CA PHE A 160 3.14 -1.78 -10.24
C PHE A 160 2.86 -2.92 -9.25
N PHE A 161 3.02 -2.64 -7.96
CA PHE A 161 2.87 -3.66 -6.92
C PHE A 161 1.43 -4.18 -6.83
N THR A 162 0.43 -3.29 -6.76
CA THR A 162 -0.97 -3.73 -6.63
C THR A 162 -1.45 -4.53 -7.83
N LYS A 163 -1.00 -4.19 -9.06
CA LYS A 163 -1.34 -4.96 -10.27
C LYS A 163 -0.81 -6.39 -10.23
N ILE A 164 0.39 -6.61 -9.71
CA ILE A 164 0.92 -7.97 -9.48
C ILE A 164 0.00 -8.71 -8.50
N LEU A 165 -0.29 -8.09 -7.35
CA LEU A 165 -1.07 -8.73 -6.30
C LEU A 165 -2.51 -9.06 -6.72
N ASP A 166 -3.21 -8.10 -7.33
CA ASP A 166 -4.59 -8.30 -7.78
C ASP A 166 -4.69 -9.23 -8.99
N GLY A 167 -3.70 -9.18 -9.89
CA GLY A 167 -3.60 -10.11 -11.02
C GLY A 167 -3.39 -11.55 -10.57
N LEU A 168 -2.77 -11.76 -9.40
CA LEU A 168 -2.57 -13.08 -8.79
C LEU A 168 -3.59 -13.42 -7.68
N GLY A 169 -4.59 -12.57 -7.47
CA GLY A 169 -5.69 -12.85 -6.55
C GLY A 169 -5.37 -12.71 -5.06
N SER A 170 -4.35 -11.91 -4.69
CA SER A 170 -4.01 -11.69 -3.28
C SER A 170 -5.23 -11.18 -2.49
N LEU A 171 -5.50 -11.76 -1.32
CA LEU A 171 -6.47 -11.24 -0.37
C LEU A 171 -5.74 -10.49 0.77
N PRO A 172 -6.34 -9.45 1.36
CA PRO A 172 -5.89 -8.90 2.63
C PRO A 172 -5.79 -9.98 3.70
N ASP A 173 -4.79 -9.87 4.56
CA ASP A 173 -4.57 -10.76 5.70
C ASP A 173 -5.72 -10.70 6.70
N SER A 174 -6.06 -11.83 7.33
CA SER A 174 -7.14 -11.91 8.33
C SER A 174 -6.87 -11.04 9.56
N SER A 175 -5.60 -10.70 9.82
CA SER A 175 -5.17 -9.76 10.85
C SER A 175 -5.79 -8.36 10.71
N PHE A 176 -6.17 -7.94 9.49
CA PHE A 176 -6.85 -6.67 9.28
C PHE A 176 -8.24 -6.59 9.94
N ASN A 177 -8.83 -7.72 10.34
CA ASN A 177 -10.07 -7.72 11.15
C ASN A 177 -9.89 -7.07 12.54
N GLN A 178 -8.66 -6.83 12.99
CA GLN A 178 -8.36 -6.15 14.25
C GLN A 178 -8.39 -4.61 14.15
N LEU A 179 -8.55 -4.06 12.94
CA LEU A 179 -8.69 -2.62 12.76
C LEU A 179 -10.05 -2.12 13.30
N ASP A 180 -10.14 -0.81 13.51
CA ASP A 180 -11.42 -0.14 13.79
C ASP A 180 -12.45 -0.46 12.68
N SER A 181 -13.68 -0.78 13.08
CA SER A 181 -14.71 -1.28 12.14
C SER A 181 -15.11 -0.25 11.08
N GLU A 182 -15.03 1.04 11.39
CA GLU A 182 -15.29 2.12 10.44
C GLU A 182 -14.17 2.17 9.39
N LEU A 183 -12.91 1.95 9.81
CA LEU A 183 -11.78 1.81 8.89
C LEU A 183 -11.89 0.55 8.04
N ILE A 184 -12.28 -0.60 8.61
CA ILE A 184 -12.50 -1.82 7.82
C ILE A 184 -13.54 -1.56 6.73
N SER A 185 -14.68 -0.96 7.09
CA SER A 185 -15.76 -0.63 6.17
C SER A 185 -15.28 0.32 5.06
N ALA A 186 -14.59 1.40 5.43
CA ALA A 186 -14.14 2.42 4.48
C ALA A 186 -13.00 1.95 3.56
N LEU A 187 -12.17 1.00 4.01
CA LEU A 187 -10.92 0.61 3.32
C LEU A 187 -11.01 -0.75 2.61
N THR A 188 -12.08 -1.53 2.83
CA THR A 188 -12.39 -2.75 2.05
C THR A 188 -13.05 -2.39 0.70
N ILE A 189 -12.27 -1.85 -0.21
CA ILE A 189 -12.76 -1.26 -1.47
C ILE A 189 -12.60 -2.15 -2.71
N GLY A 190 -11.89 -3.27 -2.57
CA GLY A 190 -11.72 -4.29 -3.60
C GLY A 190 -11.98 -5.68 -3.06
N ARG A 191 -10.95 -6.52 -3.03
CA ARG A 191 -11.06 -7.90 -2.54
C ARG A 191 -11.37 -7.93 -1.02
N PRO A 192 -12.19 -8.90 -0.56
CA PRO A 192 -12.53 -9.03 0.85
C PRO A 192 -11.35 -9.56 1.67
N ILE A 193 -11.35 -9.29 2.98
CA ILE A 193 -10.36 -9.84 3.91
C ILE A 193 -10.41 -11.37 3.90
N SER A 194 -9.24 -12.00 3.90
CA SER A 194 -9.09 -13.45 3.95
C SER A 194 -9.77 -14.04 5.19
N GLN A 195 -10.45 -15.17 4.99
CA GLN A 195 -11.00 -15.98 6.10
C GLN A 195 -9.98 -16.99 6.63
N LEU A 196 -8.84 -17.16 5.95
CA LEU A 196 -7.75 -18.02 6.40
C LEU A 196 -6.91 -17.29 7.45
N SER A 197 -6.55 -18.01 8.51
CA SER A 197 -5.56 -17.56 9.48
C SER A 197 -4.23 -17.21 8.81
N VAL A 198 -3.52 -16.25 9.40
CA VAL A 198 -2.15 -15.92 8.99
C VAL A 198 -1.21 -17.12 9.21
N GLU A 199 -0.13 -17.18 8.44
CA GLU A 199 0.85 -18.28 8.50
C GLU A 199 2.16 -17.81 9.14
N HIS A 200 2.89 -18.76 9.73
CA HIS A 200 4.19 -18.53 10.37
C HIS A 200 5.25 -19.48 9.80
N THR A 201 6.52 -19.03 9.73
CA THR A 201 7.60 -19.87 9.16
C THR A 201 7.97 -21.04 10.07
N LYS A 202 7.73 -20.90 11.38
CA LYS A 202 7.80 -22.00 12.33
C LYS A 202 6.39 -22.55 12.54
N SER A 203 6.24 -23.87 12.46
CA SER A 203 5.06 -24.50 13.05
C SER A 203 5.01 -24.11 14.52
N GLU A 204 3.91 -23.48 14.94
CA GLU A 204 3.52 -23.46 16.35
C GLU A 204 3.39 -24.92 16.77
N ARG A 205 4.49 -25.52 17.21
CA ARG A 205 4.41 -26.76 17.96
C ARG A 205 3.72 -26.36 19.25
N ALA A 206 2.45 -26.73 19.37
CA ALA A 206 1.75 -26.73 20.64
C ALA A 206 2.67 -27.39 21.68
N SER A 207 3.22 -26.56 22.56
CA SER A 207 3.85 -26.97 23.80
C SER A 207 2.78 -27.32 24.82
#